data_AF-A0A1A8BF47-F1
#
_entry.id   AF-A0A1A8BF47-F1
#
_cell.length_a   1.000
_cell.length_b   1.000
_cell.length_c   1.000
_cell.angle_alpha   90.00
_cell.angle_beta   90.00
_cell.angle_gamma   90.00
#
_symmetry.space_group_name_H-M   'P 1'
#
loop_
_entity.id
_entity.type
_entity.pdbx_description
1 polymer ?
#
loop_
_entity_poly.entity_id
_entity_poly.type
_entity_poly.pdbx_seq_one_letter_code
_entity_poly.pdbx_strand_id
1 'polypeptide(L)'
;IQKIFGDAADKYSMVLFTHGDSLDDTTIEDYLARSSDLQELVKRCNGQYHIFNNKLKDKKPQVIELLQKIRNIVQKNGGSHYTNEMFQEAERKIEEEKQRILKEQQEKIRREKEEIERKVQQQCEIERQKLNQQLQAERERERQRREEERRVEIERMNEERRRALEKLEEQRRIEREAKEREMAAMMHRLNEQKAEELRQQAARIQAEQAVRMIQSVSRSSPDPCNIM
;
A
#
# COMPACT_ATOMS: atom_id res chain seq x y z
N ILE A 1 -6.93 -26.80 -52.80
CA ILE A 1 -7.33 -26.27 -54.12
C ILE A 1 -8.01 -24.91 -53.96
N GLN A 2 -9.19 -24.82 -53.34
CA GLN A 2 -9.90 -23.55 -53.09
C GLN A 2 -9.06 -22.45 -52.41
N LYS A 3 -8.22 -22.82 -51.44
CA LYS A 3 -7.33 -21.87 -50.75
C LYS A 3 -6.38 -21.10 -51.70
N ILE A 4 -6.10 -21.65 -52.89
CA ILE A 4 -5.16 -21.08 -53.86
C ILE A 4 -5.91 -20.61 -55.12
N PHE A 5 -6.86 -21.41 -55.60
CA PHE A 5 -7.57 -21.16 -56.87
C PHE A 5 -9.01 -20.64 -56.66
N GLY A 6 -9.38 -20.30 -55.43
CA GLY A 6 -10.73 -19.86 -55.09
C GLY A 6 -11.79 -20.94 -55.25
N ASP A 7 -13.01 -20.63 -54.79
CA ASP A 7 -14.13 -21.58 -54.81
C ASP A 7 -14.60 -21.93 -56.22
N ALA A 8 -14.32 -21.06 -57.19
CA ALA A 8 -14.72 -21.29 -58.56
C ALA A 8 -13.92 -22.42 -59.25
N ALA A 9 -12.75 -22.79 -58.71
CA ALA A 9 -11.95 -23.91 -59.21
C ALA A 9 -12.69 -25.25 -59.16
N ASP A 10 -13.58 -25.42 -58.19
CA ASP A 10 -14.39 -26.63 -58.00
C ASP A 10 -15.24 -26.96 -59.24
N LYS A 11 -15.69 -25.92 -59.97
CA LYS A 11 -16.52 -26.09 -61.17
C LYS A 11 -15.75 -26.65 -62.37
N TYR A 12 -14.43 -26.46 -62.39
CA TYR A 12 -13.54 -26.89 -63.49
C TYR A 12 -12.65 -28.08 -63.11
N SER A 13 -12.79 -28.60 -61.89
CA SER A 13 -11.97 -29.68 -61.35
C SER A 13 -12.70 -31.01 -61.41
N MET A 14 -11.96 -32.09 -61.64
CA MET A 14 -12.45 -33.47 -61.63
C MET A 14 -11.49 -34.36 -60.86
N VAL A 15 -12.02 -35.31 -60.11
CA VAL A 15 -11.22 -36.28 -59.35
C VAL A 15 -10.79 -37.43 -60.27
N LEU A 16 -9.49 -37.70 -60.35
CA LEU A 16 -8.96 -38.83 -61.10
C LEU A 16 -8.53 -39.94 -60.13
N PHE A 17 -9.26 -41.04 -60.13
CA PHE A 17 -8.88 -42.25 -59.41
C PHE A 17 -7.96 -43.10 -60.29
N THR A 18 -6.74 -43.34 -59.84
CA THR A 18 -5.82 -44.26 -60.51
C THR A 18 -5.93 -45.66 -59.92
N HIS A 19 -5.26 -46.65 -60.53
CA HIS A 19 -5.32 -48.06 -60.10
C HIS A 19 -6.72 -48.65 -60.15
N GLY A 20 -7.49 -48.35 -61.21
CA GLY A 20 -8.82 -48.93 -61.41
C GLY A 20 -8.85 -50.47 -61.47
N ASP A 21 -7.71 -51.13 -61.69
CA ASP A 21 -7.52 -52.58 -61.59
C ASP A 21 -7.52 -53.12 -60.16
N SER A 22 -7.36 -52.25 -59.15
CA SER A 22 -7.33 -52.61 -57.73
C SER A 22 -8.69 -52.46 -57.05
N LEU A 23 -9.71 -52.08 -57.81
CA LEU A 23 -11.10 -52.26 -57.41
C LEU A 23 -11.41 -53.74 -57.69
N ASP A 24 -11.56 -54.56 -56.65
CA ASP A 24 -11.93 -55.97 -56.76
C ASP A 24 -13.37 -56.12 -57.34
N ASP A 25 -14.18 -57.10 -56.91
CA ASP A 25 -15.60 -57.23 -57.28
C ASP A 25 -16.50 -56.09 -56.73
N THR A 26 -15.92 -54.94 -56.36
CA THR A 26 -16.62 -53.77 -55.80
C THR A 26 -16.60 -52.61 -56.78
N THR A 27 -17.71 -51.89 -56.87
CA THR A 27 -17.81 -50.70 -57.72
C THR A 27 -17.06 -49.51 -57.11
N ILE A 28 -16.72 -48.50 -57.91
CA ILE A 28 -16.16 -47.25 -57.37
C ILE A 28 -17.17 -46.55 -56.46
N GLU A 29 -18.45 -46.71 -56.74
CA GLU A 29 -19.54 -46.16 -55.94
C GLU A 29 -19.54 -46.79 -54.54
N ASP A 30 -19.32 -48.11 -54.44
CA ASP A 30 -19.14 -48.79 -53.15
C ASP A 30 -17.87 -48.35 -52.42
N TYR A 31 -16.80 -48.07 -53.16
CA TYR A 31 -15.55 -47.57 -52.59
C TYR A 31 -15.72 -46.14 -52.03
N LEU A 32 -16.38 -45.27 -52.79
CA LEU A 32 -16.73 -43.91 -52.35
C LEU A 32 -17.69 -43.96 -51.15
N ALA A 33 -18.66 -44.88 -51.14
CA ALA A 33 -19.62 -45.07 -50.04
C ALA A 33 -18.94 -45.27 -48.68
N ARG A 34 -17.72 -45.84 -48.68
CA ARG A 34 -16.96 -46.18 -47.46
C ARG A 34 -16.17 -45.01 -46.87
N SER A 35 -16.03 -43.88 -47.57
CA SER A 35 -15.26 -42.72 -47.10
C SER A 35 -16.02 -41.42 -47.27
N SER A 36 -16.40 -40.80 -46.14
CA SER A 36 -17.01 -39.48 -46.11
C SER A 36 -16.15 -38.42 -46.79
N ASP A 37 -14.84 -38.47 -46.58
CA ASP A 37 -13.89 -37.47 -47.08
C ASP A 37 -13.77 -37.56 -48.61
N LEU A 38 -13.76 -38.77 -49.17
CA LEU A 38 -13.77 -38.97 -50.62
C LEU A 38 -15.09 -38.55 -51.26
N GLN A 39 -16.23 -38.85 -50.60
CA GLN A 39 -17.53 -38.36 -51.06
C GLN A 39 -17.57 -36.84 -51.07
N GLU A 40 -17.05 -36.19 -50.03
CA GLU A 40 -16.99 -34.74 -49.95
C GLU A 40 -16.10 -34.17 -51.06
N LEU A 41 -14.93 -34.77 -51.31
CA LEU A 41 -14.03 -34.36 -52.39
C LEU A 41 -14.72 -34.45 -53.77
N VAL A 42 -15.36 -35.58 -54.07
CA VAL A 42 -16.09 -35.78 -55.34
C VAL A 42 -17.29 -34.83 -55.44
N LYS A 43 -18.02 -34.63 -54.35
CA LYS A 43 -19.16 -33.70 -54.28
C LYS A 43 -18.71 -32.25 -54.55
N ARG A 44 -17.55 -31.85 -54.02
CA ARG A 44 -16.96 -30.53 -54.29
C ARG A 44 -16.61 -30.37 -55.77
N CYS A 45 -16.12 -31.42 -56.43
CA CYS A 45 -15.94 -31.43 -57.89
C CYS A 45 -17.26 -31.66 -58.67
N ASN A 46 -18.42 -31.28 -58.11
CA ASN A 46 -19.74 -31.45 -58.73
C ASN A 46 -20.06 -32.89 -59.19
N GLY A 47 -19.58 -33.88 -58.45
CA GLY A 47 -19.76 -35.30 -58.77
C GLY A 47 -18.89 -35.78 -59.93
N GLN A 48 -17.91 -34.99 -60.37
CA GLN A 48 -17.07 -35.33 -61.51
C GLN A 48 -15.89 -36.18 -61.06
N TYR A 49 -15.84 -37.41 -61.54
CA TYR A 49 -14.71 -38.29 -61.38
C TYR A 49 -14.48 -39.20 -62.59
N HIS A 50 -13.26 -39.71 -62.70
CA HIS A 50 -12.89 -40.72 -63.68
C HIS A 50 -11.95 -41.75 -63.04
N ILE A 51 -12.10 -43.01 -63.44
CA ILE A 51 -11.24 -44.10 -63.00
C ILE A 51 -10.30 -44.46 -64.13
N PHE A 52 -9.01 -44.53 -63.84
CA PHE A 52 -7.98 -44.80 -64.83
C PHE A 52 -7.18 -46.05 -64.43
N ASN A 53 -7.09 -47.02 -65.35
CA ASN A 53 -6.32 -48.24 -65.13
C ASN A 53 -4.95 -48.13 -65.83
N ASN A 54 -3.92 -47.86 -65.05
CA ASN A 54 -2.57 -47.65 -65.56
C ASN A 54 -1.93 -48.92 -66.14
N LYS A 55 -2.45 -50.12 -65.82
CA LYS A 55 -1.91 -51.42 -66.25
C LYS A 55 -2.48 -51.92 -67.58
N LEU A 56 -3.56 -51.33 -68.11
CA LEU A 56 -4.11 -51.72 -69.41
C LEU A 56 -3.09 -51.47 -70.53
N LYS A 57 -2.94 -52.46 -71.43
CA LYS A 57 -2.06 -52.35 -72.60
C LYS A 57 -2.65 -51.40 -73.65
N ASP A 58 -3.96 -51.47 -73.89
CA ASP A 58 -4.67 -50.49 -74.71
C ASP A 58 -5.40 -49.46 -73.84
N LYS A 59 -4.87 -48.25 -73.80
CA LYS A 59 -5.40 -47.12 -73.01
C LYS A 59 -6.33 -46.22 -73.83
N LYS A 60 -6.42 -46.42 -75.15
CA LYS A 60 -7.17 -45.51 -76.04
C LYS A 60 -8.62 -45.32 -75.59
N PRO A 61 -9.38 -46.38 -75.23
CA PRO A 61 -10.78 -46.20 -74.82
C PRO A 61 -10.92 -45.35 -73.55
N GLN A 62 -10.07 -45.57 -72.54
CA GLN A 62 -10.12 -44.82 -71.27
C GLN A 62 -9.75 -43.36 -71.46
N VAL A 63 -8.74 -43.08 -72.29
CA VAL A 63 -8.34 -41.71 -72.63
C VAL A 63 -9.46 -40.99 -73.39
N ILE A 64 -10.15 -41.67 -74.31
CA ILE A 64 -11.29 -41.08 -75.03
C ILE A 64 -12.42 -40.73 -74.06
N GLU A 65 -12.77 -41.62 -73.13
CA GLU A 65 -13.78 -41.37 -72.10
C GLU A 65 -13.39 -40.19 -71.21
N LEU A 66 -12.13 -40.13 -70.77
CA LEU A 66 -11.61 -39.02 -69.97
C LEU A 66 -11.75 -37.67 -70.71
N LEU A 67 -11.38 -37.62 -72.00
CA LEU A 67 -11.51 -36.42 -72.82
C LEU A 67 -12.98 -36.04 -73.08
N GLN A 68 -13.89 -37.01 -73.17
CA GLN A 68 -15.32 -36.74 -73.23
C GLN A 68 -15.82 -36.13 -71.92
N LYS A 69 -15.40 -36.66 -70.76
CA LYS A 69 -15.72 -36.08 -69.45
C LYS A 69 -15.21 -34.65 -69.35
N ILE A 70 -13.94 -34.38 -69.70
CA ILE A 70 -13.39 -33.01 -69.71
C ILE A 70 -14.22 -32.08 -70.59
N ARG A 71 -14.60 -32.50 -71.81
CA ARG A 71 -15.48 -31.70 -72.67
C ARG A 71 -16.84 -31.41 -72.03
N ASN A 72 -17.43 -32.40 -71.35
CA ASN A 72 -18.69 -32.20 -70.63
C ASN A 72 -18.55 -31.20 -69.48
N ILE A 73 -17.40 -31.15 -68.79
CA ILE A 73 -17.12 -30.17 -67.73
C ILE A 73 -17.10 -28.76 -68.32
N VAL A 74 -16.37 -28.57 -69.42
CA VAL A 74 -16.31 -27.28 -70.12
C VAL A 74 -17.70 -26.86 -70.62
N GLN A 75 -18.47 -27.79 -71.19
CA GLN A 75 -19.83 -27.52 -71.66
C GLN A 75 -20.79 -27.14 -70.53
N LYS A 76 -20.73 -27.84 -69.39
CA LYS A 76 -21.52 -27.51 -68.18
C LYS A 76 -21.18 -26.12 -67.63
N ASN A 77 -19.95 -25.65 -67.85
CA ASN A 77 -19.51 -24.29 -67.54
C ASN A 77 -19.76 -23.29 -68.68
N GLY A 78 -20.70 -23.58 -69.59
CA GLY A 78 -21.07 -22.67 -70.68
C GLY A 78 -20.00 -22.53 -71.76
N GLY A 79 -19.10 -23.50 -71.90
CA GLY A 79 -17.98 -23.46 -72.84
C GLY A 79 -16.75 -22.68 -72.33
N SER A 80 -16.81 -22.16 -71.10
CA SER A 80 -15.72 -21.37 -70.50
C SER A 80 -14.67 -22.26 -69.81
N HIS A 81 -13.52 -21.66 -69.51
CA HIS A 81 -12.41 -22.27 -68.78
C HIS A 81 -12.10 -21.45 -67.53
N TYR A 82 -11.40 -22.06 -66.58
CA TYR A 82 -10.87 -21.33 -65.43
C TYR A 82 -9.86 -20.28 -65.90
N THR A 83 -10.09 -19.01 -65.58
CA THR A 83 -9.29 -17.89 -66.10
C THR A 83 -8.30 -17.35 -65.07
N ASN A 84 -7.30 -16.64 -65.57
CA ASN A 84 -6.36 -15.91 -64.72
C ASN A 84 -7.07 -14.82 -63.87
N GLU A 85 -8.16 -14.25 -64.37
CA GLU A 85 -8.96 -13.26 -63.63
C GLU A 85 -9.59 -13.88 -62.37
N MET A 86 -10.09 -15.12 -62.47
CA MET A 86 -10.64 -15.86 -61.33
C MET A 86 -9.55 -16.19 -60.30
N PHE A 87 -8.34 -16.48 -60.76
CA PHE A 87 -7.18 -16.66 -59.89
C PHE A 87 -6.79 -15.37 -59.17
N GLN A 88 -6.70 -14.25 -59.90
CA GLN A 88 -6.43 -12.94 -59.30
C GLN A 88 -7.53 -12.51 -58.31
N GLU A 89 -8.79 -12.87 -58.56
CA GLU A 89 -9.87 -12.65 -57.59
C GLU A 89 -9.66 -13.46 -56.30
N ALA A 90 -9.26 -14.72 -56.42
CA ALA A 90 -8.93 -15.56 -55.26
C ALA A 90 -7.76 -14.98 -54.45
N GLU A 91 -6.67 -14.57 -55.11
CA GLU A 91 -5.53 -13.92 -54.46
C GLU A 91 -5.92 -12.62 -53.75
N ARG A 92 -6.75 -11.80 -54.40
CA ARG A 92 -7.25 -10.55 -53.82
C ARG A 92 -8.03 -10.79 -52.54
N LYS A 93 -8.95 -11.76 -52.53
CA LYS A 93 -9.72 -12.11 -51.33
C LYS A 93 -8.81 -12.58 -50.18
N ILE A 94 -7.77 -13.35 -50.50
CA ILE A 94 -6.79 -13.80 -49.51
C ILE A 94 -6.03 -12.61 -48.91
N GLU A 95 -5.57 -11.68 -49.74
CA GLU A 95 -4.83 -10.52 -49.26
C GLU A 95 -5.76 -9.57 -48.48
N GLU A 96 -6.99 -9.33 -48.93
CA GLU A 96 -7.99 -8.55 -48.20
C GLU A 96 -8.28 -9.13 -46.80
N GLU A 97 -8.45 -10.45 -46.72
CA GLU A 97 -8.66 -11.15 -45.44
C GLU A 97 -7.45 -11.03 -44.51
N LYS A 98 -6.24 -11.21 -45.06
CA LYS A 98 -5.00 -11.04 -44.31
C LYS A 98 -4.84 -9.61 -43.79
N GLN A 99 -5.17 -8.60 -44.59
CA GLN A 99 -5.15 -7.20 -44.16
C GLN A 99 -6.21 -6.92 -43.08
N ARG A 100 -7.39 -7.54 -43.18
CA ARG A 100 -8.43 -7.44 -42.14
C ARG A 100 -7.92 -8.02 -40.82
N ILE A 101 -7.40 -9.24 -40.83
CA ILE A 101 -6.84 -9.91 -39.65
C ILE A 101 -5.72 -9.07 -39.04
N LEU A 102 -4.82 -8.52 -39.86
CA LEU A 102 -3.72 -7.68 -39.37
C LEU A 102 -4.23 -6.43 -38.67
N LYS A 103 -5.22 -5.73 -39.25
CA LYS A 103 -5.83 -4.54 -38.64
C LYS A 103 -6.53 -4.88 -37.33
N GLU A 104 -7.28 -5.98 -37.27
CA GLU A 104 -7.93 -6.45 -36.04
C GLU A 104 -6.92 -6.78 -34.95
N GLN A 105 -5.81 -7.44 -35.29
CA GLN A 105 -4.72 -7.73 -34.35
C GLN A 105 -4.05 -6.45 -33.84
N GLN A 106 -3.76 -5.50 -34.71
CA GLN A 106 -3.19 -4.20 -34.32
C GLN A 106 -4.11 -3.43 -33.37
N GLU A 107 -5.42 -3.42 -33.67
CA GLU A 107 -6.42 -2.79 -32.82
C GLU A 107 -6.51 -3.46 -31.44
N LYS A 108 -6.45 -4.79 -31.40
CA LYS A 108 -6.43 -5.55 -30.14
C LYS A 108 -5.20 -5.23 -29.31
N ILE A 109 -4.02 -5.26 -29.92
CA ILE A 109 -2.75 -4.89 -29.26
C ILE A 109 -2.81 -3.46 -28.73
N ARG A 110 -3.37 -2.52 -29.52
CA ARG A 110 -3.54 -1.13 -29.09
C ARG A 110 -4.40 -1.02 -27.84
N ARG A 111 -5.57 -1.68 -27.83
CA ARG A 111 -6.49 -1.67 -26.68
C ARG A 111 -5.87 -2.27 -25.43
N GLU A 112 -5.19 -3.41 -25.57
CA GLU A 112 -4.50 -4.07 -24.46
C GLU A 112 -3.38 -3.16 -23.89
N LYS A 113 -2.61 -2.52 -24.76
CA LYS A 113 -1.56 -1.57 -24.35
C LYS A 113 -2.14 -0.38 -23.58
N GLU A 114 -3.21 0.24 -24.08
CA GLU A 114 -3.89 1.35 -23.40
C GLU A 114 -4.46 0.93 -22.03
N GLU A 115 -4.98 -0.30 -21.92
CA GLU A 115 -5.49 -0.81 -20.64
C GLU A 115 -4.37 -1.03 -19.62
N ILE A 116 -3.24 -1.59 -20.06
CA ILE A 116 -2.05 -1.77 -19.22
C ILE A 116 -1.52 -0.41 -18.76
N GLU A 117 -1.39 0.55 -19.67
CA GLU A 117 -0.93 1.91 -19.34
C GLU A 117 -1.85 2.59 -18.30
N ARG A 118 -3.18 2.48 -18.47
CA ARG A 118 -4.14 2.99 -17.49
C ARG A 118 -3.96 2.35 -16.11
N LYS A 119 -3.81 1.03 -16.05
CA LYS A 119 -3.62 0.28 -14.79
C LYS A 119 -2.32 0.67 -14.09
N VAL A 120 -1.22 0.78 -14.85
CA VAL A 120 0.08 1.21 -14.33
C VAL A 120 -0.01 2.64 -13.78
N GLN A 121 -0.65 3.55 -14.52
CA GLN A 121 -0.79 4.94 -14.10
C GLN A 121 -1.62 5.08 -12.82
N GLN A 122 -2.75 4.36 -12.72
CA GLN A 122 -3.55 4.30 -11.50
C GLN A 122 -2.76 3.74 -10.32
N GLN A 123 -2.00 2.66 -10.53
CA GLN A 123 -1.20 2.05 -9.48
C GLN A 123 -0.11 3.01 -8.96
N CYS A 124 0.62 3.68 -9.86
CA CYS A 124 1.60 4.70 -9.47
C CYS A 124 0.95 5.84 -8.67
N GLU A 125 -0.26 6.25 -9.02
CA GLU A 125 -0.96 7.31 -8.29
C GLU A 125 -1.38 6.87 -6.89
N ILE A 126 -1.90 5.65 -6.74
CA ILE A 126 -2.25 5.07 -5.43
C ILE A 126 -0.99 4.94 -4.55
N GLU A 127 0.12 4.44 -5.10
CA GLU A 127 1.37 4.29 -4.36
C GLU A 127 1.93 5.65 -3.92
N ARG A 128 1.89 6.65 -4.81
CA ARG A 128 2.28 8.03 -4.48
C ARG A 128 1.41 8.60 -3.36
N GLN A 129 0.10 8.37 -3.39
CA GLN A 129 -0.81 8.83 -2.34
C GLN A 129 -0.52 8.15 -1.00
N LYS A 130 -0.29 6.83 -1.00
CA LYS A 130 0.09 6.08 0.22
C LYS A 130 1.40 6.60 0.81
N LEU A 131 2.41 6.83 -0.02
CA LEU A 131 3.69 7.37 0.42
C LEU A 131 3.52 8.76 1.05
N ASN A 132 2.74 9.64 0.41
CA ASN A 132 2.44 10.97 0.95
C ASN A 132 1.70 10.91 2.30
N GLN A 133 0.72 10.01 2.44
CA GLN A 133 0.01 9.80 3.71
C GLN A 133 0.93 9.29 4.81
N GLN A 134 1.82 8.34 4.50
CA GLN A 134 2.82 7.83 5.44
C GLN A 134 3.76 8.94 5.91
N LEU A 135 4.26 9.75 4.99
CA LEU A 135 5.14 10.88 5.31
C LEU A 135 4.44 11.94 6.16
N GLN A 136 3.17 12.23 5.88
CA GLN A 136 2.37 13.15 6.70
C GLN A 136 2.15 12.60 8.12
N ALA A 137 1.77 11.33 8.24
CA ALA A 137 1.58 10.68 9.54
C ALA A 137 2.88 10.61 10.35
N GLU A 138 4.02 10.37 9.71
CA GLU A 138 5.33 10.39 10.36
C GLU A 138 5.69 11.78 10.89
N ARG A 139 5.51 12.83 10.06
CA ARG A 139 5.73 14.23 10.48
C ARG A 139 4.84 14.64 11.63
N GLU A 140 3.58 14.18 11.64
CA GLU A 140 2.64 14.46 12.72
C GLU A 140 3.03 13.74 14.01
N ARG A 141 3.42 12.46 13.93
CA ARG A 141 3.94 11.70 15.07
C ARG A 141 5.19 12.35 15.64
N GLU A 142 6.10 12.82 14.80
CA GLU A 142 7.30 13.53 15.24
C GLU A 142 6.95 14.84 15.94
N ARG A 143 6.00 15.61 15.40
CA ARG A 143 5.50 16.84 16.05
C ARG A 143 4.91 16.55 17.43
N GLN A 144 4.06 15.53 17.54
CA GLN A 144 3.45 15.10 18.80
C GLN A 144 4.50 14.68 19.83
N ARG A 145 5.53 13.92 19.41
CA ARG A 145 6.65 13.54 20.30
C ARG A 145 7.37 14.77 20.82
N ARG A 146 7.73 15.72 19.95
CA ARG A 146 8.42 16.96 20.36
C ARG A 146 7.55 17.84 21.26
N GLU A 147 6.24 17.85 21.04
CA GLU A 147 5.28 18.56 21.91
C GLU A 147 5.18 17.91 23.30
N GLU A 148 5.10 16.58 23.35
CA GLU A 148 5.07 15.84 24.61
C GLU A 148 6.39 15.96 25.37
N GLU A 149 7.53 15.88 24.69
CA GLU A 149 8.85 16.13 25.29
C GLU A 149 8.93 17.51 25.95
N ARG A 150 8.49 18.57 25.24
CA ARG A 150 8.40 19.92 25.82
C ARG A 150 7.43 19.98 27.00
N ARG A 151 6.30 19.28 26.92
CA ARG A 151 5.29 19.25 28.00
C ARG A 151 5.86 18.60 29.26
N VAL A 152 6.51 17.46 29.11
CA VAL A 152 7.19 16.74 30.21
C VAL A 152 8.33 17.59 30.79
N GLU A 153 9.11 18.29 29.95
CA GLU A 153 10.17 19.18 30.42
C GLU A 153 9.62 20.36 31.24
N ILE A 154 8.55 21.01 30.77
CA ILE A 154 7.88 22.09 31.49
C ILE A 154 7.33 21.59 32.83
N GLU A 155 6.69 20.40 32.85
CA GLU A 155 6.15 19.81 34.07
C GLU A 155 7.26 19.52 35.10
N ARG A 156 8.38 18.94 34.65
CA ARG A 156 9.56 18.73 35.49
C ARG A 156 10.09 20.05 36.06
N MET A 157 10.22 21.08 35.23
CA MET A 157 10.74 22.38 35.63
C MET A 157 9.79 23.07 36.65
N ASN A 158 8.48 22.94 36.46
CA ASN A 158 7.47 23.44 37.40
C ASN A 158 7.53 22.72 38.75
N GLU A 159 7.71 21.40 38.74
CA GLU A 159 7.84 20.60 39.96
C GLU A 159 9.13 20.95 40.72
N GLU A 160 10.25 21.13 40.01
CA GLU A 160 11.51 21.62 40.59
C GLU A 160 11.33 23.02 41.22
N ARG A 161 10.63 23.93 40.52
CA ARG A 161 10.31 25.27 41.04
C ARG A 161 9.42 25.21 42.28
N ARG A 162 8.42 24.33 42.29
CA ARG A 162 7.52 24.13 43.45
C ARG A 162 8.30 23.66 44.68
N ARG A 163 9.15 22.65 44.52
CA ARG A 163 10.03 22.16 45.60
C ARG A 163 10.99 23.23 46.12
N ALA A 164 11.53 24.06 45.23
CA ALA A 164 12.41 25.16 45.62
C ALA A 164 11.65 26.22 46.43
N LEU A 165 10.42 26.57 46.03
CA LEU A 165 9.56 27.49 46.78
C LEU A 165 9.19 26.94 48.16
N GLU A 166 8.80 25.66 48.25
CA GLU A 166 8.50 24.99 49.53
C GLU A 166 9.71 25.02 50.48
N LYS A 167 10.92 24.72 49.98
CA LYS A 167 12.15 24.81 50.77
C LYS A 167 12.45 26.24 51.24
N LEU A 168 12.24 27.24 50.38
CA LEU A 168 12.47 28.63 50.72
C LEU A 168 11.48 29.12 51.79
N GLU A 169 10.21 28.74 51.69
CA GLU A 169 9.20 29.05 52.69
C GLU A 169 9.50 28.39 54.03
N GLU A 170 9.90 27.11 54.02
CA GLU A 170 10.28 26.40 55.24
C GLU A 170 11.51 27.04 55.90
N GLN A 171 12.53 27.39 55.11
CA GLN A 171 13.71 28.08 55.61
C GLN A 171 13.35 29.43 56.23
N ARG A 172 12.47 30.21 55.59
CA ARG A 172 11.96 31.47 56.15
C ARG A 172 11.17 31.24 57.44
N ARG A 173 10.40 30.15 57.55
CA ARG A 173 9.68 29.80 58.78
C ARG A 173 10.64 29.49 59.92
N ILE A 174 11.62 28.60 59.68
CA ILE A 174 12.65 28.24 60.66
C ILE A 174 13.43 29.49 61.11
N GLU A 175 13.80 30.38 60.17
CA GLU A 175 14.50 31.62 60.49
C GLU A 175 13.65 32.57 61.35
N ARG A 176 12.35 32.71 61.05
CA ARG A 176 11.42 33.51 61.88
C ARG A 176 11.30 32.91 63.28
N GLU A 177 11.08 31.60 63.39
CA GLU A 177 10.99 30.93 64.70
C GLU A 177 12.29 31.06 65.50
N ALA A 178 13.45 30.93 64.85
CA ALA A 178 14.75 31.12 65.50
C ALA A 178 14.90 32.56 66.02
N LYS A 179 14.56 33.56 65.20
CA LYS A 179 14.55 34.97 65.60
C LYS A 179 13.60 35.24 66.76
N GLU A 180 12.40 34.65 66.75
CA GLU A 180 11.44 34.76 67.86
C GLU A 180 11.96 34.12 69.15
N ARG A 181 12.58 32.93 69.07
CA ARG A 181 13.20 32.27 70.23
C ARG A 181 14.37 33.08 70.79
N GLU A 182 15.23 33.63 69.94
CA GLU A 182 16.33 34.51 70.36
C GLU A 182 15.81 35.78 71.05
N MET A 183 14.80 36.42 70.47
CA MET A 183 14.14 37.60 71.07
C MET A 183 13.52 37.26 72.43
N ALA A 184 12.81 36.14 72.54
CA ALA A 184 12.20 35.69 73.80
C ALA A 184 13.26 35.41 74.87
N ALA A 185 14.36 34.75 74.52
CA ALA A 185 15.48 34.50 75.43
C ALA A 185 16.17 35.80 75.88
N MET A 186 16.34 36.77 74.96
CA MET A 186 16.86 38.09 75.30
C MET A 186 15.92 38.83 76.27
N MET A 187 14.62 38.79 76.02
CA MET A 187 13.62 39.41 76.89
C MET A 187 13.58 38.76 78.27
N HIS A 188 13.70 37.44 78.36
CA HIS A 188 13.80 36.72 79.62
C HIS A 188 15.01 37.19 80.44
N ARG A 189 16.20 37.25 79.82
CA ARG A 189 17.42 37.75 80.48
C ARG A 189 17.27 39.18 80.99
N LEU A 190 16.66 40.07 80.19
CA LEU A 190 16.41 41.45 80.60
C LEU A 190 15.43 41.54 81.79
N ASN A 191 14.39 40.71 81.79
CA ASN A 191 13.44 40.64 82.89
C ASN A 191 14.08 40.09 84.16
N GLU A 192 14.95 39.09 84.06
CA GLU A 192 15.73 38.57 85.19
C GLU A 192 16.67 39.65 85.77
N GLN A 193 17.42 40.34 84.91
CA GLN A 193 18.27 41.46 85.32
C GLN A 193 17.47 42.55 86.05
N LYS A 194 16.32 42.96 85.48
CA LYS A 194 15.42 43.93 86.14
C LYS A 194 14.87 43.42 87.47
N ALA A 195 14.49 42.14 87.55
CA ALA A 195 13.98 41.55 88.79
C ALA A 195 15.08 41.49 89.87
N GLU A 196 16.32 41.20 89.48
CA GLU A 196 17.47 41.19 90.37
C GLU A 196 17.83 42.61 90.85
N GLU A 197 17.83 43.60 89.95
CA GLU A 197 17.99 45.01 90.32
C GLU A 197 16.92 45.47 91.31
N LEU A 198 15.64 45.12 91.06
CA LEU A 198 14.53 45.43 91.97
C LEU A 198 14.72 44.74 93.34
N ARG A 199 15.18 43.49 93.37
CA ARG A 199 15.50 42.77 94.63
C ARG A 199 16.64 43.45 95.37
N GLN A 200 17.71 43.84 94.68
CA GLN A 200 18.83 44.56 95.28
C GLN A 200 18.38 45.93 95.81
N GLN A 201 17.55 46.66 95.08
CA GLN A 201 16.96 47.92 95.55
C GLN A 201 16.10 47.70 96.80
N ALA A 202 15.23 46.69 96.81
CA ALA A 202 14.40 46.36 97.97
C ALA A 202 15.24 45.97 99.19
N ALA A 203 16.30 45.17 99.00
CA ALA A 203 17.22 44.79 100.07
C ALA A 203 18.02 45.99 100.60
N ARG A 204 18.46 46.91 99.73
CA ARG A 204 19.09 48.17 100.15
C ARG A 204 18.14 49.01 101.01
N ILE A 205 16.90 49.17 100.58
CA ILE A 205 15.87 49.90 101.35
C ILE A 205 15.63 49.23 102.71
N GLN A 206 15.53 47.90 102.75
CA GLN A 206 15.38 47.16 104.01
C GLN A 206 16.60 47.28 104.93
N ALA A 207 17.82 47.24 104.38
CA ALA A 207 19.05 47.43 105.15
C ALA A 207 19.16 48.85 105.71
N GLU A 208 18.83 49.87 104.92
CA GLU A 208 18.74 51.26 105.38
C GLU A 208 17.71 51.42 106.50
N GLN A 209 16.55 50.77 106.38
CA GLN A 209 15.52 50.72 107.43
C GLN A 209 16.03 50.02 108.69
N ALA A 210 16.76 48.91 108.57
CA ALA A 210 17.35 48.18 109.70
C ALA A 210 18.45 48.99 110.40
N VAL A 211 19.32 49.68 109.65
CA VAL A 211 20.35 50.58 110.22
C VAL A 211 19.69 51.74 110.96
N ARG A 212 18.63 52.35 110.39
CA ARG A 212 17.82 53.37 111.09
C ARG A 212 17.24 52.83 112.40
N MET A 213 16.72 51.60 112.40
CA MET A 213 16.25 50.96 113.64
C MET A 213 17.38 50.72 114.66
N ILE A 214 18.53 50.18 114.26
CA ILE A 214 19.66 49.93 115.17
C ILE A 214 20.22 51.24 115.77
N GLN A 215 20.29 52.32 114.97
CA GLN A 215 20.67 53.65 115.46
C GLN A 215 19.66 54.25 116.45
N SER A 216 18.38 53.85 116.36
CA SER A 216 17.38 54.23 117.36
C SER A 216 17.49 53.45 118.67
N VAL A 217 18.04 52.22 118.65
CA VAL A 217 18.23 51.35 119.84
C VAL A 217 19.57 51.62 120.56
N SER A 218 20.60 52.06 119.85
CA SER A 218 21.92 52.40 120.44
C SER A 218 22.00 53.80 121.07
N ARG A 219 20.98 54.65 120.86
CA ARG A 219 20.74 55.89 121.64
C ARG A 219 20.06 55.63 123.00
N SER A 220 19.77 54.37 123.33
CA SER A 220 19.09 53.96 124.57
C SER A 220 19.92 53.01 125.46
N SER A 221 21.25 53.15 125.47
CA SER A 221 22.08 52.66 126.59
C SER A 221 22.36 53.83 127.56
N PRO A 222 21.85 53.81 128.80
CA PRO A 222 22.04 54.89 129.76
C PRO A 222 23.38 54.76 130.50
N ASP A 223 24.17 55.83 130.54
CA ASP A 223 25.10 56.12 131.64
C ASP A 223 24.28 56.42 132.92
N PRO A 224 24.65 55.84 134.07
CA PRO A 224 24.39 56.48 135.34
C PRO A 224 25.69 56.72 136.11
N CYS A 225 26.01 58.00 136.23
CA CYS A 225 26.63 58.69 137.35
C CYS A 225 26.88 57.90 138.65
N ASN A 226 28.10 58.09 139.19
CA ASN A 226 28.34 58.80 140.46
C ASN A 226 27.67 58.25 141.74
N ILE A 227 28.47 57.64 142.62
CA ILE A 227 28.29 57.70 144.08
C ILE A 227 29.65 58.09 144.69
N MET A 228 29.58 59.19 145.46
CA MET A 228 30.43 59.70 146.55
C MET A 228 31.79 59.04 146.84
#